data_AF-A0A2W2EFI0-F1
#
_entry.id   AF-A0A2W2EFI0-F1
#
_cell.length_a   1.000
_cell.length_b   1.000
_cell.length_c   1.000
_cell.angle_alpha   90.00
_cell.angle_beta   90.00
_cell.angle_gamma   90.00
#
_symmetry.space_group_name_H-M   'P 1'
#
loop_
_entity.id
_entity.type
_entity.pdbx_description
1 polymer ?
#
loop_
_entity_poly.entity_id
_entity_poly.type
_entity_poly.pdbx_seq_one_letter_code
_entity_poly.pdbx_strand_id
1 'polypeptide(L)'
;MVRGWHRNPVLRSGAATLGAMTWEEADGTRSRILRAALDLFAEHGYQRTSLRQIAERLQLTKAAILYHFPSKAHLLTDLGEPFLRDLETLLAKAETLPAERARWVLLEDWVDTMLAHRGPLGMLFHDLALVERGSTYHRLVRIAMRANEIVAGPDAGRRERVRAVQAIAMCSDPVVFLMDVPAPVLRADMLDGVRRLLVDGPPGEAPHAVGGHAAAGPDEQGANGTATAGDTPTSEGERAGAARVGRRRPGRPRSMSPEQVQAARRMHLTGTHSADEIAASFGVSRATVYRHLDQNPNNETVSG
;
A
#
# COMPACT_ATOMS: atom_id res chain seq x y z
N MET A 1 13.24 -18.88 -11.88
CA MET A 1 13.49 -19.80 -10.75
C MET A 1 14.48 -19.13 -9.81
N VAL A 2 14.02 -18.61 -8.66
CA VAL A 2 14.93 -18.13 -7.59
C VAL A 2 14.45 -18.78 -6.29
N ARG A 3 14.78 -20.07 -6.14
CA ARG A 3 14.61 -20.81 -4.89
C ARG A 3 15.85 -20.50 -4.02
N GLY A 4 15.71 -19.61 -3.04
CA GLY A 4 16.84 -19.28 -2.16
C GLY A 4 16.58 -18.32 -1.01
N TRP A 5 15.39 -17.72 -0.91
CA TRP A 5 15.16 -16.59 0.00
C TRP A 5 14.55 -16.96 1.37
N HIS A 6 14.36 -18.25 1.67
CA HIS A 6 13.70 -18.70 2.90
C HIS A 6 14.63 -18.90 4.11
N ARG A 7 15.92 -18.58 4.00
CA ARG A 7 16.87 -18.73 5.11
C ARG A 7 17.89 -17.60 5.12
N ASN A 8 17.51 -16.46 5.69
CA ASN A 8 18.49 -15.42 6.03
C ASN A 8 18.92 -15.60 7.50
N PRO A 9 20.15 -16.08 7.77
CA PRO A 9 20.66 -16.34 9.13
C PRO A 9 21.09 -15.07 9.88
N VAL A 10 21.05 -13.88 9.25
CA VAL A 10 21.61 -12.64 9.82
C VAL A 10 20.75 -12.06 10.97
N LEU A 11 19.46 -12.42 11.08
CA LEU A 11 18.62 -12.03 12.23
C LEU A 11 18.91 -12.83 13.51
N ARG A 12 19.80 -13.85 13.47
CA ARG A 12 20.12 -14.69 14.64
C ARG A 12 21.40 -14.30 15.38
N SER A 13 22.20 -13.37 14.85
CA SER A 13 23.46 -12.99 15.47
C SER A 13 23.65 -11.49 15.38
N GLY A 14 22.95 -10.78 16.27
CA GLY A 14 22.92 -9.33 16.26
C GLY A 14 22.21 -8.75 17.47
N ALA A 15 22.44 -9.31 18.67
CA ALA A 15 22.16 -8.63 19.94
C ALA A 15 23.16 -7.48 20.18
N ALA A 16 23.50 -6.75 19.12
CA ALA A 16 24.37 -5.59 19.13
C ALA A 16 23.48 -4.36 18.90
N THR A 17 23.04 -3.80 20.02
CA THR A 17 22.69 -2.39 20.21
C THR A 17 21.85 -1.80 19.08
N LEU A 18 20.52 -1.97 19.19
CA LEU A 18 19.55 -1.09 18.57
C LEU A 18 19.96 0.35 18.88
N GLY A 19 20.53 1.04 17.88
CA GLY A 19 21.04 2.39 17.99
C GLY A 19 19.99 3.30 18.63
N ALA A 20 20.47 4.18 19.52
CA ALA A 20 19.71 5.05 20.41
C ALA A 20 18.46 5.65 19.75
N MET A 21 17.38 4.87 19.84
CA MET A 21 16.05 5.26 19.49
C MET A 21 15.61 6.12 20.69
N THR A 22 15.34 7.41 20.48
CA THR A 22 14.96 8.36 21.54
C THR A 22 13.54 8.07 22.06
N TRP A 23 13.35 6.88 22.63
CA TRP A 23 12.26 6.51 23.51
C TRP A 23 12.61 6.78 24.97
N GLU A 24 13.55 7.69 25.21
CA GLU A 24 14.27 7.81 26.47
C GLU A 24 13.39 8.29 27.63
N GLU A 25 12.11 8.65 27.40
CA GLU A 25 11.25 9.26 28.44
C GLU A 25 9.81 8.75 28.50
N ALA A 26 9.50 7.55 27.99
CA ALA A 26 8.20 6.94 28.25
C ALA A 26 8.35 5.70 29.12
N ASP A 27 8.58 5.91 30.43
CA ASP A 27 8.70 4.87 31.48
C ASP A 27 7.33 4.24 31.83
N GLY A 28 6.58 3.85 30.79
CA GLY A 28 5.23 3.30 30.91
C GLY A 28 5.16 1.86 30.42
N THR A 29 4.24 1.09 30.99
CA THR A 29 3.90 -0.27 30.55
C THR A 29 3.64 -0.33 29.04
N ARG A 30 3.01 0.70 28.47
CA ARG A 30 2.74 0.80 27.03
C ARG A 30 4.02 0.75 26.18
N SER A 31 5.04 1.53 26.55
CA SER A 31 6.33 1.57 25.83
C SER A 31 7.10 0.27 25.97
N ARG A 32 7.06 -0.36 27.15
CA ARG A 32 7.64 -1.69 27.38
C ARG A 32 7.00 -2.75 26.48
N ILE A 33 5.68 -2.68 26.31
CA ILE A 33 4.95 -3.56 25.39
C ILE A 33 5.36 -3.34 23.94
N LEU A 34 5.46 -2.09 23.47
CA LEU A 34 5.90 -1.78 22.10
C LEU A 34 7.32 -2.29 21.84
N ARG A 35 8.25 -2.08 22.77
CA ARG A 35 9.63 -2.57 22.63
C ARG A 35 9.69 -4.09 22.53
N ALA A 36 9.02 -4.80 23.43
CA ALA A 36 8.98 -6.26 23.39
C ALA A 36 8.27 -6.80 22.13
N ALA A 37 7.23 -6.10 21.66
CA ALA A 37 6.56 -6.45 20.41
C ALA A 37 7.49 -6.27 19.22
N LEU A 38 8.21 -5.14 19.13
CA LEU A 38 9.18 -4.86 18.08
C LEU A 38 10.27 -5.93 18.03
N ASP A 39 10.86 -6.28 19.17
CA ASP A 39 11.90 -7.32 19.26
C ASP A 39 11.36 -8.68 18.77
N LEU A 40 10.20 -9.10 19.27
CA LEU A 40 9.60 -10.37 18.88
C LEU A 40 9.18 -10.39 17.41
N PHE A 41 8.69 -9.27 16.87
CA PHE A 41 8.38 -9.14 15.44
C PHE A 41 9.63 -9.19 14.58
N ALA A 42 10.74 -8.58 15.01
CA ALA A 42 12.02 -8.68 14.28
C ALA A 42 12.57 -10.12 14.29
N GLU A 43 12.46 -10.84 15.41
CA GLU A 43 12.97 -12.21 15.55
C GLU A 43 12.10 -13.26 14.83
N HIS A 44 10.78 -13.14 14.96
CA HIS A 44 9.83 -14.18 14.55
C HIS A 44 8.93 -13.75 13.38
N GLY A 45 8.96 -12.49 12.95
CA GLY A 45 7.98 -11.93 12.03
C GLY A 45 6.64 -11.64 12.71
N TYR A 46 5.89 -10.69 12.17
CA TYR A 46 4.61 -10.25 12.73
C TYR A 46 3.60 -11.40 12.80
N GLN A 47 3.47 -12.20 11.73
CA GLN A 47 2.44 -13.25 11.66
C GLN A 47 2.62 -14.35 12.70
N ARG A 48 3.87 -14.79 12.94
CA ARG A 48 4.17 -15.88 13.89
C ARG A 48 4.22 -15.42 15.34
N THR A 49 4.18 -14.12 15.60
CA THR A 49 4.15 -13.56 16.95
C THR A 49 2.72 -13.38 17.44
N SER A 50 2.46 -13.83 18.66
CA SER A 50 1.17 -13.73 19.34
C SER A 50 1.22 -12.77 20.53
N LEU A 51 0.08 -12.19 20.90
CA LEU A 51 -0.04 -11.37 22.11
C LEU A 51 0.33 -12.14 23.39
N ARG A 52 0.21 -13.47 23.38
CA ARG A 52 0.62 -14.34 24.49
C ARG A 52 2.15 -14.34 24.66
N GLN A 53 2.90 -14.49 23.57
CA GLN A 53 4.37 -14.46 23.62
C GLN A 53 4.88 -13.11 24.12
N ILE A 54 4.25 -12.00 23.71
CA ILE A 54 4.58 -10.66 24.21
C ILE A 54 4.30 -10.56 25.72
N ALA A 55 3.15 -11.07 26.17
CA ALA A 55 2.79 -11.09 27.59
C ALA A 55 3.79 -11.92 28.42
N GLU A 56 4.17 -13.11 27.95
CA GLU A 56 5.17 -13.99 28.59
C GLU A 56 6.53 -13.31 28.71
N ARG A 57 6.99 -12.66 27.63
CA ARG A 57 8.27 -11.92 27.61
C ARG A 57 8.34 -10.81 28.65
N LEU A 58 7.20 -10.21 28.98
CA LEU A 58 7.06 -9.10 29.92
C LEU A 58 6.57 -9.50 31.31
N GLN A 59 6.29 -10.79 31.54
CA GLN A 59 5.66 -11.30 32.75
C GLN A 59 4.32 -10.59 33.05
N LEU A 60 3.54 -10.31 32.00
CA LEU A 60 2.21 -9.72 32.08
C LEU A 60 1.16 -10.76 31.67
N THR A 61 -0.11 -10.48 31.99
CA THR A 61 -1.23 -11.26 31.45
C THR A 61 -1.58 -10.77 30.04
N LYS A 62 -2.15 -11.65 29.20
CA LYS A 62 -2.72 -11.24 27.91
C LYS A 62 -3.78 -10.14 28.07
N ALA A 63 -4.54 -10.18 29.17
CA ALA A 63 -5.53 -9.15 29.50
C ALA A 63 -4.86 -7.78 29.75
N ALA A 64 -3.72 -7.74 30.44
CA ALA A 64 -2.95 -6.51 30.64
C ALA A 64 -2.40 -5.94 29.32
N ILE A 65 -1.98 -6.81 28.37
CA ILE A 65 -1.62 -6.34 27.02
C ILE A 65 -2.83 -5.77 26.29
N LEU A 66 -3.97 -6.48 26.32
CA LEU A 66 -5.20 -6.05 25.63
C LEU A 66 -5.80 -4.76 26.20
N TYR A 67 -5.56 -4.47 27.48
CA TYR A 67 -5.92 -3.19 28.10
C TYR A 67 -5.22 -2.00 27.41
N HIS A 68 -3.96 -2.17 27.03
CA HIS A 68 -3.19 -1.12 26.34
C HIS A 68 -3.36 -1.16 24.81
N PHE A 69 -3.50 -2.36 24.24
CA PHE A 69 -3.56 -2.57 22.79
C PHE A 69 -4.68 -3.56 22.45
N PRO A 70 -5.83 -3.07 21.94
CA PRO A 70 -7.00 -3.91 21.68
C PRO A 70 -6.76 -5.08 20.70
N SER A 71 -5.73 -4.98 19.85
CA SER A 71 -5.34 -6.04 18.94
C SER A 71 -3.84 -6.02 18.61
N LYS A 72 -3.35 -7.11 18.01
CA LYS A 72 -1.97 -7.17 17.47
C LYS A 72 -1.74 -6.12 16.37
N ALA A 73 -2.77 -5.79 15.60
CA ALA A 73 -2.70 -4.74 14.59
C ALA A 73 -2.51 -3.34 15.20
N HIS A 74 -3.10 -3.06 16.37
CA HIS A 74 -2.88 -1.80 17.07
C HIS A 74 -1.42 -1.63 17.51
N LEU A 75 -0.75 -2.71 17.94
CA LEU A 75 0.69 -2.65 18.22
C LEU A 75 1.48 -2.21 16.97
N LEU A 76 1.13 -2.75 15.80
CA LEU A 76 1.82 -2.42 14.56
C LEU A 76 1.58 -0.97 14.14
N THR A 77 0.34 -0.49 14.25
CA THR A 77 0.00 0.92 14.02
C THR A 77 0.78 1.83 14.96
N ASP A 78 0.81 1.52 16.26
CA ASP A 78 1.49 2.32 17.27
C ASP A 78 3.02 2.28 17.14
N LEU A 79 3.59 1.20 16.60
CA LEU A 79 5.02 1.12 16.26
C LEU A 79 5.39 2.02 15.07
N GLY A 80 4.48 2.19 14.11
CA GLY A 80 4.70 3.08 12.94
C GLY A 80 4.36 4.54 13.19
N GLU A 81 3.60 4.85 14.24
CA GLU A 81 3.14 6.21 14.54
C GLU A 81 4.28 7.25 14.70
N PRO A 82 5.39 6.97 15.42
CA PRO A 82 6.48 7.93 15.55
C PRO A 82 7.09 8.30 14.21
N PHE A 83 7.32 7.29 13.35
CA PHE A 83 7.85 7.51 12.02
C PHE A 83 6.94 8.42 11.18
N LEU A 84 5.63 8.15 11.16
CA LEU A 84 4.67 9.00 10.45
C LEU A 84 4.66 10.43 11.00
N ARG A 85 4.71 10.60 12.31
CA ARG A 85 4.74 11.92 12.96
C ARG A 85 6.00 12.70 12.62
N ASP A 86 7.15 12.05 12.59
CA ASP A 86 8.42 12.69 12.25
C ASP A 86 8.43 13.11 10.78
N LEU A 87 7.88 12.29 9.88
CA LEU A 87 7.65 12.66 8.48
C LEU A 87 6.64 13.82 8.32
N GLU A 88 5.59 13.87 9.12
CA GLU A 88 4.64 14.99 9.10
C GLU A 88 5.31 16.28 9.60
N THR A 89 6.18 16.18 10.62
CA THR A 89 6.91 17.31 11.20
C THR A 89 7.93 17.90 10.23
N LEU A 90 8.69 17.06 9.52
CA LEU A 90 9.64 17.55 8.50
C LEU A 90 8.92 18.19 7.31
N LEU A 91 7.74 17.70 6.92
CA LEU A 91 6.96 18.32 5.84
C LEU A 91 6.51 19.72 6.26
N ALA A 92 5.93 19.85 7.45
CA ALA A 92 5.50 21.14 8.00
C ALA A 92 6.68 22.12 8.09
N LYS A 93 7.87 21.67 8.50
CA LYS A 93 9.09 22.47 8.49
C LYS A 93 9.46 22.92 7.07
N ALA A 94 9.49 22.01 6.10
CA ALA A 94 9.91 22.31 4.72
C ALA A 94 8.98 23.34 4.04
N GLU A 95 7.68 23.31 4.35
CA GLU A 95 6.70 24.27 3.84
C GLU A 95 6.94 25.72 4.28
N THR A 96 7.68 25.94 5.38
CA THR A 96 8.03 27.29 5.85
C THR A 96 9.25 27.88 5.14
N LEU A 97 9.93 27.10 4.29
CA LEU A 97 11.18 27.49 3.65
C LEU A 97 10.97 27.91 2.19
N PRO A 98 11.82 28.78 1.63
CA PRO A 98 11.86 29.03 0.19
C PRO A 98 12.08 27.73 -0.59
N ALA A 99 11.41 27.56 -1.73
CA ALA A 99 11.34 26.27 -2.46
C ALA A 99 12.71 25.62 -2.72
N GLU A 100 13.71 26.40 -3.13
CA GLU A 100 15.07 25.91 -3.39
C GLU A 100 15.71 25.30 -2.12
N ARG A 101 15.51 25.94 -0.97
CA ARG A 101 16.02 25.46 0.32
C ARG A 101 15.16 24.33 0.86
N ALA A 102 13.84 24.42 0.70
CA ALA A 102 12.88 23.41 1.14
C ALA A 102 13.20 22.03 0.56
N ARG A 103 13.52 21.96 -0.74
CA ARG A 103 13.92 20.72 -1.43
C ARG A 103 15.05 19.99 -0.70
N TRP A 104 16.17 20.68 -0.46
CA TRP A 104 17.36 20.03 0.10
C TRP A 104 17.22 19.71 1.57
N VAL A 105 16.64 20.63 2.34
CA VAL A 105 16.34 20.37 3.76
C VAL A 105 15.40 19.18 3.90
N LEU A 106 14.35 19.11 3.07
CA LEU A 106 13.42 17.98 3.07
C LEU A 106 14.13 16.66 2.77
N LEU A 107 14.97 16.60 1.73
CA LEU A 107 15.65 15.36 1.34
C LEU A 107 16.65 14.89 2.40
N GLU A 108 17.41 15.80 3.00
CA GLU A 108 18.34 15.48 4.08
C GLU A 108 17.61 14.99 5.33
N ASP A 109 16.61 15.75 5.80
CA ASP A 109 15.80 15.37 6.97
C ASP A 109 15.00 14.08 6.72
N TRP A 110 14.55 13.84 5.49
CA TRP A 110 13.86 12.61 5.10
C TRP A 110 14.78 11.40 5.23
N VAL A 111 16.00 11.46 4.67
CA VAL A 111 16.98 10.37 4.81
C VAL A 111 17.32 10.13 6.28
N ASP A 112 17.54 11.19 7.05
CA ASP A 112 17.82 11.08 8.49
C ASP A 112 16.67 10.43 9.26
N THR A 113 15.43 10.79 8.94
CA THR A 113 14.24 10.20 9.53
C THR A 113 14.11 8.71 9.16
N MET A 114 14.34 8.35 7.90
CA MET A 114 14.32 6.95 7.48
C MET A 114 15.38 6.12 8.23
N LEU A 115 16.60 6.65 8.37
CA LEU A 115 17.68 5.97 9.10
C LEU A 115 17.42 5.87 10.61
N ALA A 116 16.81 6.89 11.22
CA ALA A 116 16.42 6.87 12.63
C ALA A 116 15.38 5.78 12.91
N HIS A 117 14.47 5.53 11.96
CA HIS A 117 13.42 4.52 12.05
C HIS A 117 13.74 3.20 11.33
N ARG A 118 15.01 2.98 10.95
CA ARG A 118 15.44 1.82 10.13
C ARG A 118 15.05 0.46 10.70
N GLY A 119 15.07 0.29 12.02
CA GLY A 119 14.72 -0.96 12.68
C GLY A 119 13.23 -1.31 12.50
N PRO A 120 12.31 -0.46 12.97
CA PRO A 120 10.88 -0.59 12.69
C PRO A 120 10.55 -0.72 11.20
N LEU A 121 11.20 0.06 10.32
CA LEU A 121 10.96 0.00 8.87
C LEU A 121 11.39 -1.32 8.25
N GLY A 122 12.54 -1.88 8.63
CA GLY A 122 12.98 -3.20 8.16
C GLY A 122 12.02 -4.31 8.56
N MET A 123 11.52 -4.29 9.81
CA MET A 123 10.47 -5.21 10.26
C MET A 123 9.16 -4.99 9.47
N LEU A 124 8.73 -3.74 9.35
CA LEU A 124 7.51 -3.38 8.64
C LEU A 124 7.59 -3.83 7.20
N PHE A 125 8.66 -3.63 6.44
CA PHE A 125 8.71 -3.99 5.02
C PHE A 125 8.37 -5.46 4.73
N HIS A 126 8.76 -6.38 5.60
CA HIS A 126 8.44 -7.81 5.46
C HIS A 126 6.94 -8.12 5.66
N ASP A 127 6.22 -7.28 6.43
CA ASP A 127 4.84 -7.50 6.85
C ASP A 127 3.86 -6.40 6.41
N LEU A 128 4.32 -5.24 5.91
CA LEU A 128 3.56 -4.08 5.46
C LEU A 128 2.89 -4.35 4.11
N ALA A 129 3.48 -5.25 3.31
CA ALA A 129 2.79 -5.86 2.18
C ALA A 129 1.50 -6.62 2.60
N LEU A 130 1.35 -6.93 3.90
CA LEU A 130 0.20 -7.61 4.49
C LEU A 130 -0.64 -6.70 5.40
N VAL A 131 -0.20 -5.47 5.68
CA VAL A 131 -1.00 -4.51 6.44
C VAL A 131 -2.14 -4.06 5.53
N GLU A 132 -3.38 -4.28 5.96
CA GLU A 132 -4.58 -3.79 5.29
C GLU A 132 -4.38 -2.36 4.79
N ARG A 133 -4.98 -2.02 3.65
CA ARG A 133 -5.12 -0.65 3.13
C ARG A 133 -5.94 0.25 4.09
N GLY A 134 -5.49 0.38 5.33
CA GLY A 134 -6.08 1.14 6.41
C GLY A 134 -5.52 2.55 6.47
N SER A 135 -5.86 3.29 7.54
CA SER A 135 -5.52 4.70 7.71
C SER A 135 -4.01 4.99 7.68
N THR A 136 -3.17 4.10 8.21
CA THR A 136 -1.70 4.21 8.20
C THR A 136 -1.12 4.26 6.80
N TYR A 137 -1.55 3.36 5.91
CA TYR A 137 -1.12 3.35 4.50
C TYR A 137 -1.55 4.64 3.79
N HIS A 138 -2.80 5.08 4.00
CA HIS A 138 -3.29 6.33 3.41
C HIS A 138 -2.52 7.56 3.93
N ARG A 139 -2.10 7.58 5.21
CA ARG A 139 -1.23 8.63 5.74
C ARG A 139 0.13 8.61 5.06
N LEU A 140 0.77 7.44 4.96
CA LEU A 140 2.07 7.30 4.30
C LEU A 140 2.04 7.76 2.84
N VAL A 141 1.01 7.36 2.08
CA VAL A 141 0.83 7.80 0.69
C VAL A 141 0.68 9.31 0.61
N ARG A 142 -0.11 9.93 1.49
CA ARG A 142 -0.30 11.40 1.52
C ARG A 142 1.00 12.14 1.81
N ILE A 143 1.76 11.65 2.79
CA ILE A 143 3.08 12.20 3.16
C ILE A 143 4.03 12.11 1.97
N ALA A 144 4.13 10.94 1.32
CA ALA A 144 5.00 10.75 0.16
C ALA A 144 4.59 11.65 -1.02
N MET A 145 3.29 11.74 -1.32
CA MET A 145 2.78 12.65 -2.35
C MET A 145 3.14 14.11 -2.06
N ARG A 146 2.99 14.55 -0.81
CA ARG A 146 3.33 15.91 -0.41
C ARG A 146 4.84 16.17 -0.48
N ALA A 147 5.66 15.20 -0.07
CA ALA A 147 7.11 15.29 -0.22
C ALA A 147 7.51 15.45 -1.69
N ASN A 148 6.90 14.68 -2.59
CA ASN A 148 7.15 14.78 -4.04
C ASN A 148 6.83 16.18 -4.58
N GLU A 149 5.75 16.81 -4.12
CA GLU A 149 5.40 18.19 -4.53
C GLU A 149 6.44 19.21 -4.08
N ILE A 150 6.88 19.13 -2.82
CA ILE A 150 7.88 20.05 -2.27
C ILE A 150 9.24 19.86 -2.98
N VAL A 151 9.66 18.61 -3.20
CA VAL A 151 10.91 18.31 -3.92
C VAL A 151 10.83 18.78 -5.38
N ALA A 152 9.70 18.59 -6.05
CA ALA A 152 9.52 19.06 -7.42
C ALA A 152 9.66 20.59 -7.51
N GLY A 153 9.11 21.31 -6.53
CA GLY A 153 9.11 22.77 -6.48
C GLY A 153 7.94 23.40 -7.25
N PRO A 154 7.76 24.73 -7.13
CA PRO A 154 6.69 25.44 -7.84
C PRO A 154 6.89 25.34 -9.36
N ASP A 155 5.78 25.30 -10.10
CA ASP A 155 5.76 25.26 -11.57
C ASP A 155 6.54 24.09 -12.21
N ALA A 156 6.80 23.04 -11.44
CA ALA A 156 7.54 21.87 -11.89
C ALA A 156 6.86 21.20 -13.09
N GLY A 157 7.62 21.05 -14.18
CA GLY A 157 7.22 20.30 -15.36
C GLY A 157 7.15 18.79 -15.10
N ARG A 158 6.76 18.04 -16.13
CA ARG A 158 6.67 16.56 -16.04
C ARG A 158 8.00 15.94 -15.58
N ARG A 159 9.12 16.44 -16.11
CA ARG A 159 10.46 15.88 -15.83
C ARG A 159 10.85 16.07 -14.37
N GLU A 160 10.61 17.25 -13.82
CA GLU A 160 10.91 17.63 -12.45
C GLU A 160 10.07 16.81 -11.46
N ARG A 161 8.77 16.62 -11.76
CA ARG A 161 7.88 15.76 -10.96
C ARG A 161 8.32 14.29 -10.96
N VAL A 162 8.71 13.74 -12.11
CA VAL A 162 9.22 12.35 -12.19
C VAL A 162 10.48 12.19 -11.35
N ARG A 163 11.41 13.14 -11.45
CA ARG A 163 12.65 13.13 -10.66
C ARG A 163 12.40 13.27 -9.17
N ALA A 164 11.43 14.08 -8.75
CA ALA A 164 11.04 14.21 -7.35
C ALA A 164 10.53 12.87 -6.78
N VAL A 165 9.66 12.18 -7.51
CA VAL A 165 9.18 10.83 -7.13
C VAL A 165 10.35 9.85 -7.03
N GLN A 166 11.25 9.87 -8.00
CA GLN A 166 12.44 9.01 -8.01
C GLN A 166 13.37 9.32 -6.83
N ALA A 167 13.59 10.60 -6.49
CA ALA A 167 14.42 10.99 -5.36
C ALA A 167 13.85 10.49 -4.03
N ILE A 168 12.56 10.67 -3.78
CA ILE A 168 11.90 10.18 -2.56
C ILE A 168 11.94 8.64 -2.48
N ALA A 169 11.74 7.95 -3.61
CA ALA A 169 11.88 6.49 -3.67
C ALA A 169 13.32 6.03 -3.37
N MET A 170 14.33 6.71 -3.92
CA MET A 170 15.75 6.43 -3.66
C MET A 170 16.13 6.62 -2.18
N CYS A 171 15.41 7.47 -1.45
CA CYS A 171 15.62 7.67 -0.02
C CYS A 171 15.01 6.56 0.86
N SER A 172 14.27 5.60 0.29
CA SER A 172 13.46 4.65 1.06
C SER A 172 14.00 3.22 1.03
N ASP A 173 14.21 2.67 -0.17
CA ASP A 173 14.58 1.27 -0.35
C ASP A 173 15.94 0.89 0.27
N PRO A 174 17.03 1.68 0.13
CA PRO A 174 18.34 1.30 0.67
C PRO A 174 18.32 1.09 2.19
N VAL A 175 17.50 1.85 2.91
CA VAL A 175 17.37 1.74 4.38
C VAL A 175 16.83 0.38 4.79
N VAL A 176 16.01 -0.26 3.96
CA VAL A 176 15.41 -1.56 4.25
C VAL A 176 16.26 -2.71 3.73
N PHE A 177 16.88 -2.55 2.55
CA PHE A 177 17.60 -3.64 1.90
C PHE A 177 19.08 -3.75 2.32
N LEU A 178 19.67 -2.67 2.84
CA LEU A 178 21.10 -2.58 3.18
C LEU A 178 21.30 -2.37 4.69
N MET A 179 20.60 -3.17 5.50
CA MET A 179 20.63 -3.08 6.98
C MET A 179 22.01 -3.37 7.60
N ASP A 180 22.88 -4.06 6.87
CA ASP A 180 24.27 -4.36 7.23
C ASP A 180 25.21 -3.17 7.04
N VAL A 181 24.82 -2.17 6.23
CA VAL A 181 25.63 -0.99 5.98
C VAL A 181 25.51 0.00 7.17
N PRO A 182 26.63 0.54 7.67
CA PRO A 182 26.60 1.57 8.71
C PRO A 182 25.80 2.80 8.28
N ALA A 183 24.93 3.30 9.16
CA ALA A 183 24.03 4.42 8.85
C ALA A 183 24.73 5.68 8.27
N PRO A 184 25.90 6.12 8.78
CA PRO A 184 26.60 7.28 8.20
C PRO A 184 27.07 7.06 6.76
N VAL A 185 27.48 5.84 6.41
CA VAL A 185 27.93 5.48 5.06
C VAL A 185 26.73 5.44 4.13
N LEU A 186 25.68 4.72 4.53
CA LEU A 186 24.44 4.62 3.77
C LEU A 186 23.81 6.00 3.50
N ARG A 187 23.78 6.87 4.52
CA ARG A 187 23.34 8.27 4.39
C ARG A 187 24.10 9.01 3.30
N ALA A 188 25.42 8.92 3.30
CA ALA A 188 26.26 9.64 2.35
C ALA A 188 25.99 9.17 0.91
N ASP A 189 25.92 7.85 0.69
CA ASP A 189 25.66 7.26 -0.63
C ASP A 189 24.25 7.60 -1.15
N MET A 190 23.23 7.57 -0.29
CA MET A 190 21.87 7.94 -0.65
C MET A 190 21.78 9.42 -1.08
N LEU A 191 22.39 10.32 -0.32
CA LEU A 191 22.38 11.75 -0.64
C LEU A 191 23.21 12.08 -1.89
N ASP A 192 24.31 11.37 -2.15
CA ASP A 192 25.05 11.49 -3.41
C ASP A 192 24.18 11.10 -4.62
N GLY A 193 23.49 9.96 -4.53
CA GLY A 193 22.58 9.51 -5.59
C GLY A 193 21.44 10.49 -5.87
N VAL A 194 20.82 11.03 -4.83
CA VAL A 194 19.76 12.05 -4.96
C VAL A 194 20.29 13.33 -5.59
N ARG A 195 21.50 13.79 -5.20
CA ARG A 195 22.12 14.98 -5.78
C ARG A 195 22.38 14.81 -7.28
N ARG A 196 22.96 13.69 -7.70
CA ARG A 196 23.17 13.37 -9.12
C ARG A 196 21.86 13.36 -9.89
N LEU A 197 20.81 12.75 -9.35
CA LEU A 197 19.51 12.70 -10.02
C LEU A 197 18.90 14.09 -10.28
N LEU A 198 19.02 14.99 -9.30
CA LEU A 198 18.36 16.29 -9.31
C LEU A 198 19.20 17.40 -9.95
N VAL A 199 20.51 17.37 -9.79
CA VAL A 199 21.46 18.38 -10.32
C VAL A 199 22.00 17.94 -11.68
N ASP A 200 22.47 16.69 -11.78
CA ASP A 200 23.04 16.16 -13.02
C ASP A 200 21.90 15.63 -13.90
N GLY A 201 21.24 16.54 -14.61
CA GLY A 201 20.54 16.14 -15.82
C GLY A 201 21.51 15.43 -16.79
N PRO A 202 21.09 14.41 -17.56
CA PRO A 202 21.88 14.02 -18.73
C PRO A 202 22.22 15.31 -19.51
N PRO A 203 23.45 15.43 -20.06
CA PRO A 203 23.87 16.62 -20.78
C PRO A 203 22.78 16.97 -21.80
N GLY A 204 22.34 18.23 -21.78
CA GLY A 204 21.24 18.67 -22.62
C GLY A 204 21.56 18.44 -24.10
N GLU A 205 20.70 17.67 -24.77
CA GLU A 205 20.24 17.76 -26.17
C GLU A 205 19.51 16.44 -26.51
N ALA A 206 18.43 16.38 -27.29
CA ALA A 206 17.93 17.31 -28.29
C ALA A 206 16.38 17.39 -28.28
N PRO A 207 15.79 18.47 -28.84
CA PRO A 207 14.36 18.53 -29.07
C PRO A 207 13.98 17.55 -30.18
N HIS A 208 13.50 16.35 -29.83
CA HIS A 208 12.87 15.46 -30.79
C HIS A 208 11.40 15.81 -30.95
N ALA A 209 11.19 16.72 -31.91
CA ALA A 209 10.09 16.83 -32.84
C ALA A 209 8.73 16.25 -32.42
N VAL A 210 7.75 17.15 -32.30
CA VAL A 210 6.36 16.82 -32.65
C VAL A 210 6.35 16.51 -34.15
N GLY A 211 6.67 15.26 -34.49
CA GLY A 211 6.54 14.72 -35.83
C GLY A 211 5.08 14.34 -36.06
N GLY A 212 4.34 15.23 -36.72
CA GLY A 212 2.98 14.98 -37.17
C GLY A 212 2.91 13.67 -37.95
N HIS A 213 2.02 12.78 -37.51
CA HIS A 213 1.48 11.74 -38.38
C HIS A 213 0.06 12.15 -38.72
N ALA A 214 -0.06 12.88 -39.83
CA ALA A 214 -1.24 12.81 -40.67
C ALA A 214 -1.31 11.36 -41.20
N ALA A 215 -2.15 10.54 -40.59
CA ALA A 215 -2.57 9.29 -41.19
C ALA A 215 -3.79 9.59 -42.08
N ALA A 216 -3.51 9.76 -43.36
CA ALA A 216 -4.51 9.67 -44.41
C ALA A 216 -5.12 8.26 -44.37
N GLY A 217 -6.43 8.17 -44.20
CA GLY A 217 -7.20 6.95 -44.46
C GLY A 217 -7.47 6.84 -45.97
N PRO A 218 -7.47 5.63 -46.54
CA PRO A 218 -7.98 5.45 -47.89
C PRO A 218 -9.51 5.38 -47.86
N ASP A 219 -10.13 6.21 -48.70
CA ASP A 219 -11.48 6.02 -49.22
C ASP A 219 -11.60 4.66 -49.90
N GLU A 220 -12.76 4.01 -49.77
CA GLU A 220 -13.62 3.73 -50.94
C GLU A 220 -14.93 3.01 -50.53
N GLN A 221 -16.04 3.65 -50.92
CA GLN A 221 -17.27 3.08 -51.49
C GLN A 221 -18.14 2.22 -50.55
N GLY A 222 -19.44 2.46 -50.35
CA GLY A 222 -20.43 3.24 -51.07
C GLY A 222 -21.75 2.47 -50.99
N ALA A 223 -22.80 3.04 -50.42
CA ALA A 223 -24.19 2.70 -50.74
C ALA A 223 -25.15 3.66 -50.02
N ASN A 224 -25.57 4.62 -50.82
CA ASN A 224 -26.68 5.55 -50.70
C ASN A 224 -28.01 4.89 -50.28
N GLY A 225 -28.89 5.63 -49.60
CA GLY A 225 -30.30 5.21 -49.49
C GLY A 225 -31.15 5.82 -48.36
N THR A 226 -31.39 7.14 -48.40
CA THR A 226 -32.69 7.84 -48.14
C THR A 226 -33.49 7.52 -46.85
N ALA A 227 -33.60 8.49 -45.93
CA ALA A 227 -34.78 9.38 -45.72
C ALA A 227 -35.94 8.69 -44.94
N THR A 228 -36.63 9.24 -43.93
CA THR A 228 -36.83 10.60 -43.39
C THR A 228 -37.70 10.48 -42.12
N ALA A 229 -37.56 11.48 -41.22
CA ALA A 229 -38.56 12.07 -40.31
C ALA A 229 -39.33 11.16 -39.33
N GLY A 230 -39.20 11.39 -38.02
CA GLY A 230 -40.13 12.22 -37.21
C GLY A 230 -41.07 11.25 -36.46
N ASP A 231 -41.47 11.36 -35.21
CA ASP A 231 -41.59 12.41 -34.22
C ASP A 231 -41.61 11.72 -32.84
N THR A 232 -41.31 12.48 -31.78
CA THR A 232 -41.70 12.09 -30.41
C THR A 232 -43.12 12.64 -30.17
N PRO A 233 -43.98 12.02 -29.33
CA PRO A 233 -43.98 12.46 -27.94
C PRO A 233 -44.40 11.42 -26.87
N THR A 234 -44.11 11.82 -25.64
CA THR A 234 -44.69 11.46 -24.31
C THR A 234 -46.20 11.12 -24.34
N SER A 235 -46.81 10.33 -23.45
CA SER A 235 -46.84 10.38 -21.98
C SER A 235 -47.71 9.24 -21.40
N GLU A 236 -47.46 8.89 -20.12
CA GLU A 236 -48.43 8.51 -19.05
C GLU A 236 -49.50 7.42 -19.25
N GLY A 237 -49.67 6.57 -18.21
CA GLY A 237 -50.85 5.69 -18.09
C GLY A 237 -50.76 4.63 -17.00
N GLU A 238 -51.36 4.95 -15.85
CA GLU A 238 -51.52 4.14 -14.64
C GLU A 238 -52.53 2.96 -14.74
N ARG A 239 -52.40 1.99 -13.79
CA ARG A 239 -53.41 1.03 -13.24
C ARG A 239 -53.78 -0.21 -14.10
N ALA A 240 -54.13 -1.39 -13.58
CA ALA A 240 -54.25 -2.01 -12.24
C ALA A 240 -54.54 -3.53 -12.45
N GLY A 241 -54.42 -4.36 -11.40
CA GLY A 241 -55.28 -5.57 -11.28
C GLY A 241 -54.68 -6.90 -10.79
N ALA A 242 -54.79 -7.14 -9.48
CA ALA A 242 -55.20 -8.38 -8.79
C ALA A 242 -54.50 -9.76 -9.02
N ALA A 243 -53.94 -10.34 -7.94
CA ALA A 243 -54.58 -11.40 -7.13
C ALA A 243 -53.56 -12.27 -6.35
N ARG A 244 -53.92 -12.59 -5.09
CA ARG A 244 -53.18 -13.37 -4.07
C ARG A 244 -52.90 -14.83 -4.48
N VAL A 245 -51.69 -15.33 -4.18
CA VAL A 245 -51.46 -16.67 -3.57
C VAL A 245 -50.20 -16.61 -2.71
N GLY A 246 -50.31 -16.91 -1.42
CA GLY A 246 -49.15 -17.10 -0.55
C GLY A 246 -48.43 -18.41 -0.86
N ARG A 247 -47.11 -18.35 -1.15
CA ARG A 247 -46.20 -19.49 -1.10
C ARG A 247 -44.87 -19.08 -0.47
N ARG A 248 -44.38 -19.95 0.40
CA ARG A 248 -43.21 -19.82 1.29
C ARG A 248 -41.97 -19.24 0.59
N ARG A 249 -41.26 -18.33 1.27
CA ARG A 249 -39.91 -17.87 0.89
C ARG A 249 -39.00 -19.10 0.67
N PRO A 250 -38.42 -19.32 -0.52
CA PRO A 250 -37.34 -20.28 -0.65
C PRO A 250 -36.14 -19.71 0.11
N GLY A 251 -35.55 -20.51 0.99
CA GLY A 251 -34.38 -20.11 1.76
C GLY A 251 -33.26 -19.60 0.86
N ARG A 252 -32.61 -18.52 1.29
CA ARG A 252 -31.39 -17.95 0.70
C ARG A 252 -30.45 -19.08 0.24
N PRO A 253 -30.00 -19.13 -1.03
CA PRO A 253 -29.13 -20.20 -1.50
C PRO A 253 -27.90 -20.32 -0.60
N ARG A 254 -27.63 -21.53 -0.09
CA ARG A 254 -26.51 -21.76 0.84
C ARG A 254 -25.15 -21.87 0.13
N SER A 255 -25.12 -21.94 -1.20
CA SER A 255 -23.90 -22.05 -2.00
C SER A 255 -24.11 -21.54 -3.42
N MET A 256 -23.04 -21.05 -4.05
CA MET A 256 -23.02 -20.64 -5.46
C MET A 256 -23.03 -21.87 -6.37
N SER A 257 -23.73 -21.81 -7.51
CA SER A 257 -23.62 -22.84 -8.55
C SER A 257 -22.25 -22.76 -9.24
N PRO A 258 -21.79 -23.84 -9.90
CA PRO A 258 -20.51 -23.84 -10.64
C PRO A 258 -20.41 -22.71 -11.67
N GLU A 259 -21.52 -22.40 -12.36
CA GLU A 259 -21.59 -21.30 -13.32
C GLU A 259 -21.46 -19.92 -12.64
N GLN A 260 -22.09 -19.74 -11.48
CA GLN A 260 -21.97 -18.51 -10.69
C GLN A 260 -20.54 -18.33 -10.16
N VAL A 261 -19.85 -19.40 -9.78
CA VAL A 261 -18.44 -19.35 -9.36
C VAL A 261 -17.55 -18.89 -10.51
N GLN A 262 -17.74 -19.43 -11.72
CA GLN A 262 -16.96 -19.01 -12.89
C GLN A 262 -17.25 -17.54 -13.29
N ALA A 263 -18.51 -17.12 -13.20
CA ALA A 263 -18.89 -15.72 -13.44
C ALA A 263 -18.27 -14.77 -12.40
N ALA A 264 -18.31 -15.11 -11.12
CA ALA A 264 -17.67 -14.34 -10.05
C ALA A 264 -16.15 -14.25 -10.19
N ARG A 265 -15.48 -15.35 -10.60
CA ARG A 265 -14.04 -15.35 -10.89
C ARG A 265 -13.68 -14.39 -12.02
N ARG A 266 -14.46 -14.39 -13.12
CA ARG A 266 -14.26 -13.45 -14.23
C ARG A 266 -14.42 -12.00 -13.76
N MET A 267 -15.48 -11.68 -13.02
CA MET A 267 -15.73 -10.33 -12.48
C MET A 267 -14.64 -9.87 -11.51
N HIS A 268 -14.06 -10.78 -10.72
CA HIS A 268 -12.97 -10.47 -9.80
C HIS A 268 -11.64 -10.24 -10.54
N LEU A 269 -11.33 -11.07 -11.54
CA LEU A 269 -10.09 -10.99 -12.31
C LEU A 269 -10.03 -9.76 -13.23
N THR A 270 -11.17 -9.25 -13.69
CA THR A 270 -11.21 -8.01 -14.48
C THR A 270 -10.94 -6.76 -13.64
N GLY A 271 -10.95 -6.87 -12.29
CA GLY A 271 -10.67 -5.76 -11.38
C GLY A 271 -11.73 -4.65 -11.35
N THR A 272 -12.82 -4.80 -12.09
CA THR A 272 -13.89 -3.81 -12.25
C THR A 272 -14.97 -3.87 -11.18
N HIS A 273 -15.02 -4.95 -10.38
CA HIS A 273 -16.02 -5.16 -9.34
C HIS A 273 -15.37 -5.57 -8.03
N SER A 274 -15.78 -4.92 -6.94
CA SER A 274 -15.42 -5.30 -5.58
C SER A 274 -16.08 -6.62 -5.17
N ALA A 275 -15.53 -7.30 -4.16
CA ALA A 275 -16.11 -8.54 -3.63
C ALA A 275 -17.54 -8.35 -3.08
N ASP A 276 -17.88 -7.13 -2.64
CA ASP A 276 -19.22 -6.81 -2.12
C ASP A 276 -20.23 -6.64 -3.26
N GLU A 277 -19.83 -6.02 -4.38
CA GLU A 277 -20.65 -5.94 -5.59
C GLU A 277 -20.89 -7.32 -6.20
N ILE A 278 -19.86 -8.16 -6.25
CA ILE A 278 -19.99 -9.56 -6.71
C ILE A 278 -20.95 -10.34 -5.79
N ALA A 279 -20.81 -10.19 -4.47
CA ALA A 279 -21.70 -10.87 -3.51
C ALA A 279 -23.16 -10.41 -3.67
N ALA A 280 -23.38 -9.12 -3.92
CA ALA A 280 -24.70 -8.56 -4.17
C ALA A 280 -25.31 -9.10 -5.47
N SER A 281 -24.54 -9.18 -6.57
CA SER A 281 -25.01 -9.73 -7.86
C SER A 281 -25.49 -11.18 -7.77
N PHE A 282 -24.91 -11.98 -6.87
CA PHE A 282 -25.27 -13.39 -6.69
C PHE A 282 -26.15 -13.65 -5.45
N GLY A 283 -26.52 -12.63 -4.68
CA GLY A 283 -27.36 -12.77 -3.48
C GLY A 283 -26.70 -13.55 -2.32
N VAL A 284 -25.38 -13.69 -2.34
CA VAL A 284 -24.59 -14.46 -1.37
C VAL A 284 -23.84 -13.55 -0.40
N SER A 285 -23.19 -14.13 0.63
CA SER A 285 -22.34 -13.37 1.53
C SER A 285 -20.96 -13.14 0.93
N ARG A 286 -20.28 -12.05 1.31
CA ARG A 286 -18.87 -11.81 1.00
C ARG A 286 -17.97 -13.02 1.33
N ALA A 287 -18.21 -13.66 2.48
CA ALA A 287 -17.48 -14.86 2.91
C ALA A 287 -17.70 -16.08 1.97
N THR A 288 -18.86 -16.17 1.33
CA THR A 288 -19.15 -17.22 0.33
C THR A 288 -18.32 -16.99 -0.94
N VAL A 289 -18.20 -15.74 -1.39
CA VAL A 289 -17.42 -15.39 -2.59
C VAL A 289 -15.94 -15.74 -2.39
N TYR A 290 -15.32 -15.30 -1.29
CA TYR A 290 -13.90 -15.59 -1.02
C TYR A 290 -13.59 -17.09 -0.95
N ARG A 291 -14.49 -17.89 -0.36
CA ARG A 291 -14.33 -19.35 -0.28
C ARG A 291 -14.17 -20.01 -1.66
N HIS A 292 -14.76 -19.44 -2.71
CA HIS A 292 -14.70 -19.97 -4.07
C HIS A 292 -13.65 -19.27 -4.96
N LEU A 293 -13.12 -18.12 -4.54
CA LEU A 293 -12.01 -17.44 -5.22
C LEU A 293 -10.64 -18.03 -4.81
N ASP A 294 -10.48 -18.46 -3.56
CA ASP A 294 -9.24 -19.08 -3.04
C ASP A 294 -9.06 -20.56 -3.42
N GLN A 295 -10.10 -21.22 -3.94
CA GLN A 295 -10.01 -22.62 -4.39
C GLN A 295 -9.28 -22.70 -5.74
N ASN A 296 -7.96 -22.76 -5.67
CA ASN A 296 -7.08 -23.02 -6.79
C ASN A 296 -7.33 -24.47 -7.29
N PRO A 297 -7.77 -24.71 -8.53
CA PRO A 297 -8.12 -26.05 -9.03
C PRO A 297 -6.94 -27.01 -9.20
N ASN A 298 -5.72 -26.61 -8.81
CA ASN A 298 -4.48 -27.38 -8.99
C ASN A 298 -4.04 -28.17 -7.74
N ASN A 299 -4.90 -28.40 -6.73
CA ASN A 299 -4.50 -29.13 -5.51
C ASN A 299 -5.21 -30.48 -5.29
N GLU A 300 -5.76 -31.08 -6.34
CA GLU A 300 -6.29 -32.46 -6.31
C GLU A 300 -5.59 -33.32 -7.38
N THR A 301 -4.29 -33.61 -7.21
CA THR A 301 -3.62 -34.73 -7.90
C THR A 301 -2.25 -35.08 -7.28
N VAL A 302 -2.19 -35.38 -5.98
CA VAL A 302 -1.14 -36.29 -5.44
C VAL A 302 -1.72 -37.08 -4.26
N SER A 303 -2.47 -38.13 -4.58
CA SER A 303 -2.65 -39.31 -3.72
C SER A 303 -3.13 -40.44 -4.62
N GLY A 304 -2.14 -41.18 -5.14
CA GLY A 304 -2.25 -42.43 -5.87
C GLY A 304 -0.95 -43.17 -5.66
#